data_AF-A0A800KN54-F1
#
_entry.id   AF-A0A800KN54-F1
#
_cell.length_a   1.000
_cell.length_b   1.000
_cell.length_c   1.000
_cell.angle_alpha   90.00
_cell.angle_beta   90.00
_cell.angle_gamma   90.00
#
_symmetry.space_group_name_H-M   'P 1'
#
loop_
_entity.id
_entity.type
_entity.pdbx_description
1 polymer ?
#
loop_
_entity_poly.entity_id
_entity_poly.type
_entity_poly.pdbx_seq_one_letter_code
_entity_poly.pdbx_strand_id
1 'polypeptide(L)'
;MFPCDSGCDGTDFNGFMHNLAGLFGFLCAIVSVFLISRRLKGDLDWSSVYTYSRIFRFAAFQGFLSWFLIAKAVGNEDLNGVFRRLFIGIWLVWAEILAIKLFTVSRK
;
A
#
# COMPACT_ATOMS: atom_id res chain seq x y z
N MET A 1 1.76 -14.81 9.86
CA MET A 1 1.24 -13.48 10.22
C MET A 1 0.99 -13.52 11.72
N PHE A 2 1.63 -12.67 12.51
CA PHE A 2 1.53 -12.67 13.97
C PHE A 2 0.14 -12.12 14.35
N PRO A 3 -0.83 -12.95 14.79
CA PRO A 3 -2.15 -12.46 15.16
C PRO A 3 -2.03 -11.70 16.47
N CYS A 4 -2.61 -10.51 16.53
CA CYS A 4 -2.71 -9.76 17.78
C CYS A 4 -4.17 -9.39 17.99
N ASP A 5 -4.69 -9.72 19.17
CA ASP A 5 -6.04 -9.36 19.58
C ASP A 5 -6.12 -7.86 19.93
N SER A 6 -7.32 -7.35 20.18
CA SER A 6 -7.56 -5.94 20.51
C SER A 6 -6.73 -5.46 21.71
N GLY A 7 -6.02 -4.34 21.58
CA GLY A 7 -5.14 -3.78 22.64
C GLY A 7 -3.64 -3.97 22.39
N CYS A 8 -3.24 -4.05 21.11
CA CYS A 8 -1.89 -4.37 20.71
C CYS A 8 -0.96 -3.14 20.80
N ASP A 9 -0.60 -2.74 22.02
CA ASP A 9 0.20 -1.54 22.29
C ASP A 9 1.69 -1.69 21.91
N GLY A 10 2.08 -2.88 21.44
CA GLY A 10 3.46 -3.20 21.05
C GLY A 10 4.40 -3.44 22.24
N THR A 11 3.84 -3.64 23.43
CA THR A 11 4.57 -3.91 24.68
C THR A 11 5.03 -5.34 24.80
N ASP A 12 4.35 -6.28 24.16
CA ASP A 12 4.70 -7.69 24.08
C ASP A 12 5.42 -8.01 22.76
N PHE A 13 6.23 -9.08 22.76
CA PHE A 13 6.99 -9.48 21.56
C PHE A 13 6.08 -9.71 20.35
N ASN A 14 4.90 -10.30 20.58
CA ASN A 14 3.96 -10.59 19.52
C ASN A 14 3.37 -9.30 18.91
N GLY A 15 2.97 -8.34 19.74
CA GLY A 15 2.51 -7.04 19.27
C GLY A 15 3.59 -6.20 18.60
N PHE A 16 4.84 -6.26 19.09
CA PHE A 16 5.98 -5.66 18.42
C PHE A 16 6.19 -6.26 17.02
N MET A 17 6.24 -7.60 16.93
CA MET A 17 6.44 -8.30 15.65
C MET A 17 5.27 -8.07 14.68
N HIS A 18 4.03 -7.99 15.17
CA HIS A 18 2.86 -7.62 14.38
C HIS A 18 3.02 -6.23 13.77
N ASN A 19 3.34 -5.23 14.58
CA ASN A 19 3.51 -3.85 14.13
C ASN A 19 4.69 -3.70 13.17
N LEU A 20 5.81 -4.40 13.42
CA LEU A 20 6.98 -4.40 12.55
C LEU A 20 6.68 -5.04 11.19
N ALA A 21 6.05 -6.21 11.17
CA ALA A 21 5.66 -6.88 9.94
C ALA A 21 4.65 -6.03 9.15
N GLY A 22 3.71 -5.39 9.83
CA GLY A 22 2.77 -4.44 9.22
C GLY A 22 3.49 -3.28 8.56
N LEU A 23 4.40 -2.60 9.27
CA LEU A 23 5.19 -1.49 8.73
C LEU A 23 5.99 -1.92 7.50
N PHE A 24 6.66 -3.07 7.56
CA PHE A 24 7.43 -3.60 6.43
C PHE A 24 6.52 -3.89 5.23
N GLY A 25 5.35 -4.50 5.44
CA GLY A 25 4.35 -4.73 4.41
C GLY A 25 3.89 -3.44 3.74
N PHE A 26 3.60 -2.40 4.52
CA PHE A 26 3.25 -1.08 3.99
C PHE A 26 4.38 -0.45 3.16
N LEU A 27 5.63 -0.54 3.61
CA LEU A 27 6.79 -0.04 2.85
C LEU A 27 6.98 -0.79 1.53
N CYS A 28 6.91 -2.13 1.55
CA CYS A 28 6.97 -2.95 0.35
C CYS A 28 5.85 -2.60 -0.64
N ALA A 29 4.62 -2.40 -0.14
CA ALA A 29 3.48 -2.00 -0.95
C ALA A 29 3.70 -0.66 -1.67
N ILE A 30 4.30 0.33 -0.99
CA ILE A 30 4.63 1.61 -1.63
C ILE A 30 5.71 1.39 -2.69
N VAL A 31 6.82 0.77 -2.29
CA VAL A 31 7.97 0.56 -3.17
C VAL A 31 7.57 -0.21 -4.43
N SER A 32 6.66 -1.20 -4.32
CA SER A 32 6.17 -1.96 -5.46
C SER A 32 5.48 -1.07 -6.49
N VAL A 33 4.67 -0.09 -6.05
CA VAL A 33 3.98 0.84 -6.97
C VAL A 33 5.00 1.62 -7.79
N PHE A 34 6.10 2.07 -7.19
CA PHE A 34 7.16 2.80 -7.89
C PHE A 34 7.97 1.92 -8.84
N LEU A 35 8.42 0.75 -8.36
CA LEU A 35 9.26 -0.16 -9.15
C LEU A 35 8.50 -0.74 -10.35
N ILE A 36 7.27 -1.21 -10.13
CA ILE A 36 6.45 -1.79 -11.19
C ILE A 36 6.10 -0.70 -12.21
N SER A 37 5.64 0.48 -11.77
CA SER A 37 5.34 1.60 -12.70
C SER A 37 6.53 1.99 -13.57
N ARG A 38 7.76 1.93 -13.06
CA ARG A 38 8.97 2.20 -13.85
C ARG A 38 9.16 1.16 -14.95
N ARG A 39 8.89 -0.12 -14.66
CA ARG A 39 8.98 -1.21 -15.64
C ARG A 39 7.91 -1.10 -16.73
N LEU A 40 6.70 -0.64 -16.40
CA LEU A 40 5.61 -0.46 -17.36
C LEU A 40 5.85 0.67 -18.37
N LYS A 41 6.71 1.65 -18.07
CA LYS A 41 6.93 2.83 -18.93
C LYS A 41 7.46 2.48 -20.33
N GLY A 42 8.16 1.35 -20.47
CA GLY A 42 8.80 0.92 -21.72
C GLY A 42 7.97 -0.03 -22.58
N ASP A 43 6.77 -0.42 -22.13
CA ASP A 43 5.98 -1.47 -22.78
C ASP A 43 4.69 -0.88 -23.38
N LEU A 44 4.54 -1.02 -24.71
CA LEU A 44 3.40 -0.50 -25.46
C LEU A 44 2.08 -1.12 -25.01
N ASP A 45 2.07 -2.41 -24.66
CA ASP A 45 0.87 -3.10 -24.19
C ASP A 45 0.42 -2.55 -22.83
N TRP A 46 1.31 -1.94 -22.05
CA TRP A 46 1.05 -1.44 -20.69
C TRP A 46 0.95 0.09 -20.59
N SER A 47 1.06 0.81 -21.70
CA SER A 47 1.03 2.28 -21.75
C SER A 47 -0.21 2.91 -21.11
N SER A 48 -1.39 2.31 -21.25
CA SER A 48 -2.63 2.77 -20.60
C SER A 48 -2.54 2.62 -19.08
N VAL A 49 -2.09 1.45 -18.60
CA VAL A 49 -1.94 1.15 -17.17
C VAL A 49 -0.81 1.95 -16.53
N TYR A 50 0.23 2.31 -17.28
CA TYR A 50 1.27 3.23 -16.81
C TYR A 50 0.69 4.60 -16.43
N THR A 51 -0.27 5.12 -17.21
CA THR A 51 -0.93 6.40 -16.89
C THR A 51 -1.71 6.33 -15.59
N TYR A 52 -2.47 5.26 -15.37
CA TYR A 52 -3.15 5.02 -14.08
C TYR A 52 -2.15 4.81 -12.94
N SER A 53 -1.13 3.99 -13.15
CA SER A 53 -0.13 3.68 -12.12
C SER A 53 0.63 4.92 -11.65
N ARG A 54 0.80 5.92 -12.51
CA ARG A 54 1.36 7.23 -12.13
C ARG A 54 0.47 8.00 -11.15
N ILE A 55 -0.87 7.94 -11.31
CA ILE A 55 -1.81 8.52 -10.34
C ILE A 55 -1.71 7.77 -9.01
N PHE A 56 -1.68 6.44 -9.07
CA PHE A 56 -1.56 5.60 -7.87
C PHE A 56 -0.23 5.77 -7.13
N ARG A 57 0.87 6.12 -7.81
CA ARG A 57 2.13 6.51 -7.15
C ARG A 57 1.94 7.71 -6.23
N PHE A 58 1.27 8.76 -6.71
CA PHE A 58 1.00 9.94 -5.90
C PHE A 58 -0.01 9.62 -4.80
N ALA A 59 -1.08 8.90 -5.10
CA ALA A 59 -2.09 8.51 -4.11
C ALA A 59 -1.52 7.63 -2.99
N ALA A 60 -0.71 6.63 -3.32
CA ALA A 60 -0.06 5.77 -2.34
C ALA A 60 0.96 6.55 -1.49
N PHE A 61 1.77 7.40 -2.12
CA PHE A 61 2.73 8.23 -1.39
C PHE A 61 2.03 9.21 -0.44
N GLN A 62 0.98 9.88 -0.92
CA GLN A 62 0.22 10.85 -0.15
C GLN A 62 -0.60 10.19 0.97
N GLY A 63 -1.14 8.98 0.73
CA GLY A 63 -1.80 8.17 1.75
C GLY A 63 -0.84 7.66 2.83
N PHE A 64 0.38 7.29 2.45
CA PHE A 64 1.41 6.93 3.43
C PHE A 64 1.89 8.15 4.23
N LEU A 65 2.08 9.28 3.56
CA LEU A 65 2.52 10.51 4.21
C LEU A 65 1.46 11.05 5.15
N SER A 66 0.18 11.04 4.76
CA SER A 66 -0.92 11.44 5.64
C SER A 66 -1.01 10.51 6.84
N TRP A 67 -0.88 9.20 6.65
CA TRP A 67 -0.79 8.26 7.76
C TRP A 67 0.40 8.56 8.69
N PHE A 68 1.60 8.66 8.13
CA PHE A 68 2.83 8.82 8.91
C PHE A 68 2.92 10.17 9.62
N LEU A 69 2.47 11.26 8.99
CA LEU A 69 2.51 12.61 9.57
C LEU A 69 1.31 12.92 10.45
N ILE A 70 0.09 12.62 10.00
CA ILE A 70 -1.13 13.04 10.71
C ILE A 70 -1.41 12.10 11.88
N ALA A 71 -1.32 10.78 11.69
CA ALA A 71 -1.66 9.85 12.77
C ALA A 71 -0.64 9.91 13.93
N LYS A 72 0.65 10.13 13.63
CA LYS A 72 1.68 10.31 14.65
C LYS A 72 1.61 11.68 15.34
N ALA A 73 1.28 12.75 14.61
CA ALA A 73 1.20 14.09 15.20
C ALA A 73 -0.06 14.31 16.04
N VAL A 74 -1.19 13.71 15.65
CA VAL A 74 -2.48 13.90 16.32
C VAL A 74 -2.69 12.90 17.48
N GLY A 75 -1.94 11.80 17.51
CA GLY A 75 -1.99 10.82 18.61
C GLY A 75 -3.35 10.09 18.76
N ASN A 76 -4.21 10.17 17.75
CA ASN A 76 -5.55 9.59 17.75
C ASN A 76 -5.54 8.22 17.04
N GLU A 77 -5.83 7.16 17.78
CA GLU A 77 -5.78 5.77 17.30
C GLU A 77 -6.89 5.42 16.29
N ASP A 78 -8.08 6.02 16.40
CA ASP A 78 -9.18 5.78 15.46
C ASP A 78 -8.82 6.32 14.07
N LEU A 79 -8.28 7.54 14.02
CA LEU A 79 -7.79 8.16 12.78
C LEU A 79 -6.65 7.34 12.18
N ASN A 80 -5.74 6.83 13.01
CA ASN A 80 -4.64 5.96 12.60
C ASN A 80 -5.17 4.70 11.88
N GLY A 81 -6.19 4.05 12.46
CA GLY A 81 -6.84 2.89 11.85
C GLY A 81 -7.49 3.21 10.50
N VAL A 82 -8.18 4.34 10.38
CA VAL A 82 -8.81 4.79 9.12
C VAL A 82 -7.76 5.02 8.03
N PHE A 83 -6.68 5.75 8.32
CA PHE A 83 -5.64 6.03 7.33
C PHE A 83 -4.93 4.76 6.85
N ARG A 84 -4.66 3.79 7.74
CA ARG A 84 -4.10 2.48 7.35
C ARG A 84 -5.02 1.75 6.37
N ARG A 85 -6.33 1.71 6.64
CA ARG A 85 -7.33 1.07 5.77
C ARG A 85 -7.48 1.77 4.42
N LEU A 86 -7.46 3.10 4.42
CA LEU A 86 -7.54 3.89 3.20
C LEU A 86 -6.30 3.67 2.32
N PHE A 87 -5.11 3.64 2.91
CA PHE A 87 -3.87 3.34 2.20
C PHE A 87 -3.92 1.94 1.55
N ILE A 88 -4.26 0.90 2.32
CA ILE A 88 -4.29 -0.47 1.76
C ILE A 88 -5.38 -0.62 0.70
N GLY A 89 -6.52 0.07 0.85
CA GLY A 89 -7.58 0.09 -0.16
C GLY A 89 -7.10 0.66 -1.49
N ILE A 90 -6.39 1.80 -1.46
CA ILE A 90 -5.79 2.39 -2.68
C ILE A 90 -4.81 1.42 -3.33
N TRP A 91 -3.96 0.75 -2.52
CA TRP A 91 -3.00 -0.22 -3.03
C TRP A 91 -3.66 -1.46 -3.65
N LEU A 92 -4.71 -2.00 -3.02
CA LEU A 92 -5.46 -3.15 -3.53
C LEU A 92 -6.16 -2.83 -4.86
N VAL A 93 -6.78 -1.66 -4.99
CA VAL A 93 -7.38 -1.23 -6.26
C VAL A 93 -6.33 -1.16 -7.37
N TRP A 94 -5.14 -0.64 -7.07
CA TRP A 94 -4.04 -0.63 -8.03
C TRP A 94 -3.57 -2.05 -8.41
N ALA A 95 -3.44 -2.94 -7.43
CA ALA A 95 -3.06 -4.33 -7.67
C ALA A 95 -4.10 -5.07 -8.52
N GLU A 96 -5.39 -4.81 -8.32
CA GLU A 96 -6.48 -5.39 -9.10
C GLU A 96 -6.43 -4.93 -10.57
N ILE A 97 -6.21 -3.63 -10.81
CA ILE A 97 -6.03 -3.09 -12.18
C ILE A 97 -4.87 -3.79 -12.90
N LEU A 98 -3.75 -4.00 -12.19
CA LEU A 98 -2.61 -4.75 -12.74
C LEU A 98 -2.97 -6.21 -13.03
N ALA A 99 -3.67 -6.89 -12.13
CA ALA A 99 -4.08 -8.28 -12.29
C ALA A 99 -5.00 -8.46 -13.51
N ILE A 100 -6.00 -7.60 -13.66
CA ILE A 100 -6.92 -7.61 -14.82
C ILE A 100 -6.15 -7.39 -16.13
N LYS A 101 -5.21 -6.43 -16.14
CA LYS A 101 -4.39 -6.17 -17.32
C LYS A 101 -3.50 -7.35 -17.67
N LEU A 102 -2.84 -7.94 -16.66
CA LEU A 102 -1.98 -9.11 -16.85
C LEU A 102 -2.76 -10.27 -17.45
N PHE A 103 -3.96 -10.53 -16.92
CA PHE A 103 -4.86 -11.55 -17.43
C PHE A 103 -5.27 -11.30 -18.89
N THR A 104 -5.60 -10.06 -19.23
CA THR A 104 -5.96 -9.67 -20.60
C THR A 104 -4.78 -9.88 -21.57
N VAL A 105 -3.56 -9.50 -21.17
CA VAL A 105 -2.36 -9.68 -22.00
C VAL A 105 -2.01 -11.16 -22.14
N SER A 106 -2.14 -11.96 -21.08
CA SER A 106 -1.84 -13.41 -21.12
C SER A 106 -2.75 -14.24 -22.02
N ARG A 107 -3.90 -13.68 -22.43
CA ARG A 107 -4.90 -14.32 -23.29
C ARG A 107 -4.82 -13.89 -24.75
N LYS A 108 -3.95 -12.93 -25.08
CA LYS A 108 -3.61 -12.61 -26.47
C LYS A 108 -2.60 -13.61 -26.99
#